data_AF-A0A8J8TEJ1-F1
#
_entry.id   AF-A0A8J8TEJ1-F1
#
_cell.length_a   1.000
_cell.length_b   1.000
_cell.length_c   1.000
_cell.angle_alpha   90.00
_cell.angle_beta   90.00
_cell.angle_gamma   90.00
#
_symmetry.space_group_name_H-M   'P 1'
#
loop_
_entity.id
_entity.type
_entity.pdbx_description
1 polymer ?
#
loop_
_entity_poly.entity_id
_entity_poly.type
_entity_poly.pdbx_seq_one_letter_code
_entity_poly.pdbx_strand_id
1 'polypeptide(L)'
;LNGKKEVIVARMKEEIFRANTAIEKALEDNNNVALVSSGDPQIYGMAGLVFDIIAKKKIDLEVEVIPGVTAALAAAAKLGSPLSLDFVVISLSDLLIPADEILKKVTKASEGDFTIVFYNLINKKLLLQSMEIVSKHRKPDTPVGIVKSAYRDEEKVIITTLSSWKEHLEEI
;
A
#
# COMPACT_ATOMS: atom_id res chain seq x y z
N LEU A 1 7.13 19.59 13.83
CA LEU A 1 6.34 19.44 15.08
C LEU A 1 7.07 20.17 16.19
N ASN A 2 6.55 21.31 16.68
CA ASN A 2 7.27 22.21 17.60
C ASN A 2 7.40 21.68 19.05
N GLY A 3 7.56 20.37 19.26
CA GLY A 3 7.78 19.76 20.58
C GLY A 3 6.64 19.83 21.59
N LYS A 4 5.50 20.45 21.24
CA LYS A 4 4.36 20.69 22.15
C LYS A 4 3.19 19.69 22.01
N LYS A 5 3.27 18.75 21.07
CA LYS A 5 2.23 17.73 20.87
C LYS A 5 2.74 16.37 21.32
N GLU A 6 1.87 15.62 22.01
CA GLU A 6 2.12 14.22 22.31
C GLU A 6 2.29 13.43 21.00
N VAL A 7 3.32 12.58 20.95
CA VAL A 7 3.58 11.70 19.81
C VAL A 7 3.50 10.27 20.30
N ILE A 8 2.49 9.55 19.84
CA ILE A 8 2.30 8.13 20.13
C ILE A 8 2.82 7.35 18.93
N VAL A 9 3.80 6.48 19.18
CA VAL A 9 4.42 5.63 18.15
C VAL A 9 4.01 4.18 18.39
N ALA A 10 3.66 3.49 17.32
CA ALA A 10 3.33 2.07 17.33
C ALA A 10 4.29 1.30 16.41
N ARG A 11 4.42 -0.01 16.65
CA ARG A 11 5.22 -0.93 15.85
C ARG A 11 4.44 -1.40 14.61
N MET A 12 5.16 -2.11 13.73
CA MET A 12 4.55 -2.75 12.57
C MET A 12 3.50 -3.79 13.01
N LYS A 13 2.36 -3.89 12.28
CA LYS A 13 1.19 -4.73 12.60
C LYS A 13 0.34 -4.27 13.79
N GLU A 14 0.49 -3.04 14.23
CA GLU A 14 -0.32 -2.44 15.31
C GLU A 14 -1.36 -1.45 14.77
N GLU A 15 -1.85 -1.63 13.55
CA GLU A 15 -2.80 -0.71 12.91
C GLU A 15 -4.08 -0.57 13.76
N ILE A 16 -4.61 -1.67 14.29
CA ILE A 16 -5.79 -1.66 15.16
C ILE A 16 -5.53 -0.86 16.45
N PHE A 17 -4.35 -1.00 17.05
CA PHE A 17 -3.96 -0.23 18.23
C PHE A 17 -3.90 1.27 17.88
N ARG A 18 -3.18 1.63 16.81
CA ARG A 18 -3.07 3.03 16.35
C ARG A 18 -4.43 3.68 16.11
N ALA A 19 -5.35 2.96 15.46
CA ALA A 19 -6.69 3.47 15.18
C ALA A 19 -7.50 3.66 16.46
N ASN A 20 -7.54 2.67 17.36
CA ASN A 20 -8.27 2.80 18.63
C ASN A 20 -7.69 3.92 19.49
N THR A 21 -6.36 4.00 19.64
CA THR A 21 -5.72 5.06 20.43
C THR A 21 -6.00 6.45 19.85
N ALA A 22 -5.98 6.60 18.51
CA ALA A 22 -6.31 7.88 17.88
C ALA A 22 -7.77 8.29 18.16
N ILE A 23 -8.71 7.34 18.07
CA ILE A 23 -10.13 7.57 18.37
C ILE A 23 -10.33 7.91 19.85
N GLU A 24 -9.75 7.14 20.76
CA GLU A 24 -9.82 7.37 22.21
C GLU A 24 -9.28 8.76 22.57
N LYS A 25 -8.12 9.14 22.00
CA LYS A 25 -7.56 10.48 22.19
C LYS A 25 -8.41 11.59 21.61
N ALA A 26 -9.07 11.36 20.47
CA ALA A 26 -9.93 12.35 19.83
C ALA A 26 -11.27 12.57 20.58
N LEU A 27 -11.68 11.60 21.42
CA LEU A 27 -12.84 11.72 22.30
C LEU A 27 -12.53 12.44 23.63
N GLU A 28 -11.26 12.70 23.94
CA GLU A 28 -10.88 13.54 25.07
C GLU A 28 -11.19 15.02 24.77
N ASP A 29 -11.72 15.76 25.74
CA ASP A 29 -12.10 17.18 25.57
C ASP A 29 -10.92 18.04 25.07
N ASN A 30 -11.20 18.93 24.11
CA ASN A 30 -10.23 19.86 23.50
C ASN A 30 -9.03 19.22 22.79
N ASN A 31 -9.14 17.96 22.35
CA ASN A 31 -8.05 17.29 21.65
C ASN A 31 -8.21 17.30 20.12
N ASN A 32 -7.11 17.60 19.41
CA ASN A 32 -7.06 17.57 17.94
C ASN A 32 -5.97 16.57 17.51
N VAL A 33 -6.42 15.39 17.06
CA VAL A 33 -5.56 14.24 16.76
C VAL A 33 -5.25 14.16 15.26
N ALA A 34 -3.98 13.96 14.92
CA ALA A 34 -3.56 13.66 13.56
C ALA A 34 -3.03 12.22 13.48
N LEU A 35 -3.77 11.34 12.80
CA LEU A 35 -3.34 9.97 12.55
C LEU A 35 -2.63 9.87 11.19
N VAL A 36 -1.30 9.86 11.22
CA VAL A 36 -0.48 9.93 10.01
C VAL A 36 -0.38 8.58 9.31
N SER A 37 -0.64 8.54 8.00
CA SER A 37 -0.34 7.41 7.13
C SER A 37 0.76 7.79 6.15
N SER A 38 1.59 6.83 5.73
CA SER A 38 2.52 7.06 4.62
C SER A 38 1.76 7.06 3.29
N GLY A 39 2.10 8.01 2.41
CA GLY A 39 1.41 8.14 1.12
C GLY A 39 0.00 8.69 1.31
N ASP A 40 -1.00 7.98 0.81
CA ASP A 40 -2.41 8.35 0.97
C ASP A 40 -3.08 7.49 2.07
N PRO A 41 -3.82 8.10 3.03
CA PRO A 41 -4.45 7.35 4.12
C PRO A 41 -5.56 6.39 3.68
N GLN A 42 -6.08 6.51 2.45
CA GLN A 42 -7.13 5.64 1.91
C GLN A 42 -6.58 4.42 1.18
N ILE A 43 -5.34 4.46 0.68
CA ILE A 43 -4.73 3.36 -0.07
C ILE A 43 -3.88 2.49 0.86
N TYR A 44 -4.50 1.43 1.41
CA TYR A 44 -3.91 0.55 2.43
C TYR A 44 -3.36 1.30 3.66
N GLY A 45 -3.90 2.49 3.92
CA GLY A 45 -3.59 3.32 5.08
C GLY A 45 -4.64 3.20 6.19
N MET A 46 -4.64 4.18 7.09
CA MET A 46 -5.44 4.13 8.31
C MET A 46 -6.91 4.54 8.15
N ALA A 47 -7.27 5.27 7.09
CA ALA A 47 -8.61 5.87 6.99
C ALA A 47 -9.72 4.81 7.01
N GLY A 48 -9.58 3.76 6.19
CA GLY A 48 -10.58 2.68 6.12
C GLY A 48 -10.80 1.99 7.47
N LEU A 49 -9.72 1.74 8.22
CA LEU A 49 -9.80 1.11 9.54
C LEU A 49 -10.46 2.02 10.58
N VAL A 50 -10.15 3.32 10.56
CA VAL A 50 -10.78 4.30 11.46
C VAL A 50 -12.29 4.37 11.20
N PHE A 51 -12.71 4.52 9.93
CA PHE A 51 -14.13 4.56 9.60
C PHE A 51 -14.86 3.27 9.96
N ASP A 52 -14.24 2.11 9.74
CA ASP A 52 -14.82 0.81 10.12
C ASP A 52 -15.05 0.71 11.64
N ILE A 53 -14.08 1.15 12.46
CA ILE A 53 -14.22 1.15 13.93
C ILE A 53 -15.29 2.13 14.39
N ILE A 54 -15.29 3.37 13.87
CA ILE A 54 -16.28 4.41 14.22
C ILE A 54 -17.69 3.92 13.88
N ALA A 55 -17.89 3.36 12.68
CA ALA A 55 -19.18 2.84 12.25
C ALA A 55 -19.65 1.66 13.11
N LYS A 56 -18.78 0.68 13.38
CA LYS A 56 -19.11 -0.49 14.21
C LYS A 56 -19.45 -0.12 15.65
N LYS A 57 -18.73 0.84 16.23
CA LYS A 57 -18.92 1.30 17.60
C LYS A 57 -19.96 2.43 17.74
N LYS A 58 -20.49 2.95 16.62
CA LYS A 58 -21.42 4.10 16.56
C LYS A 58 -20.89 5.33 17.31
N ILE A 59 -19.61 5.63 17.11
CA ILE A 59 -18.94 6.78 17.73
C ILE A 59 -19.32 8.03 16.94
N ASP A 60 -19.71 9.09 17.64
CA ASP A 60 -19.92 10.41 17.04
C ASP A 60 -18.60 11.18 17.09
N LEU A 61 -17.86 11.15 15.97
CA LEU A 61 -16.54 11.79 15.85
C LEU A 61 -16.40 12.38 14.44
N GLU A 62 -16.04 13.65 14.37
CA GLU A 62 -15.69 14.31 13.11
C GLU A 62 -14.32 13.82 12.63
N VAL A 63 -14.25 13.33 11.38
CA VAL A 63 -13.02 12.83 10.77
C VAL A 63 -12.82 13.48 9.41
N GLU A 64 -11.72 14.21 9.26
CA GLU A 64 -11.26 14.75 7.99
C GLU A 64 -10.15 13.86 7.40
N VAL A 65 -10.27 13.50 6.12
CA VAL A 65 -9.24 12.76 5.39
C VAL A 65 -8.44 13.73 4.53
N ILE A 66 -7.16 13.91 4.88
CA ILE A 66 -6.23 14.70 4.08
C ILE A 66 -5.57 13.79 3.03
N PRO A 67 -5.79 14.02 1.72
CA PRO A 67 -5.21 13.17 0.67
C PRO A 67 -3.70 13.33 0.60
N GLY A 68 -3.03 12.28 0.11
CA GLY A 68 -1.59 12.25 -0.06
C GLY A 68 -1.16 11.60 -1.37
N VAL A 69 0.13 11.72 -1.70
CA VAL A 69 0.69 11.06 -2.89
C VAL A 69 0.95 9.59 -2.56
N THR A 70 0.12 8.70 -3.09
CA THR A 70 0.29 7.25 -2.87
C THR A 70 1.57 6.71 -3.52
N ALA A 71 2.09 5.60 -2.98
CA ALA A 71 3.33 4.99 -3.46
C ALA A 71 3.29 4.60 -4.95
N ALA A 72 2.12 4.23 -5.50
CA ALA A 72 1.94 3.90 -6.91
C ALA A 72 2.32 5.09 -7.81
N LEU A 73 1.79 6.28 -7.51
CA LEU A 73 2.08 7.49 -8.30
C LEU A 73 3.48 8.02 -8.02
N ALA A 74 3.95 7.93 -6.76
CA ALA A 74 5.33 8.29 -6.42
C ALA A 74 6.35 7.43 -7.18
N ALA A 75 6.14 6.11 -7.21
CA ALA A 75 6.98 5.17 -7.97
C ALA A 75 6.83 5.37 -9.48
N ALA A 76 5.60 5.56 -9.99
CA ALA A 76 5.36 5.78 -11.41
C ALA A 76 6.10 7.01 -11.94
N ALA A 77 6.15 8.11 -11.16
CA ALA A 77 6.90 9.32 -11.53
C ALA A 77 8.41 9.07 -11.68
N LYS A 78 8.96 8.03 -11.05
CA LYS A 78 10.36 7.59 -11.22
C LYS A 78 10.57 6.68 -12.43
N LEU A 79 9.49 6.12 -12.97
CA LEU A 79 9.48 5.14 -14.05
C LEU A 79 8.94 5.72 -15.38
N GLY A 80 8.63 7.02 -15.42
CA GLY A 80 8.02 7.68 -16.58
C GLY A 80 6.49 7.77 -16.44
N SER A 81 5.75 6.98 -17.24
CA SER A 81 4.29 7.01 -17.25
C SER A 81 3.63 5.63 -17.27
N PRO A 82 4.04 4.68 -16.40
CA PRO A 82 3.50 3.31 -16.41
C PRO A 82 2.02 3.23 -16.02
N LEU A 83 1.46 4.27 -15.38
CA LEU A 83 0.07 4.30 -14.89
C LEU A 83 -0.80 5.29 -15.65
N SER A 84 -0.50 5.52 -16.94
CA SER A 84 -1.26 6.44 -17.82
C SER A 84 -2.58 5.86 -18.34
N LEU A 85 -2.71 4.53 -18.33
CA LEU A 85 -3.90 3.79 -18.74
C LEU A 85 -4.50 3.05 -17.54
N ASP A 86 -5.44 2.14 -17.80
CA ASP A 86 -6.10 1.34 -16.80
C ASP A 86 -5.09 0.54 -15.95
N PHE A 87 -5.11 0.80 -14.64
CA PHE A 87 -4.26 0.10 -13.69
C PHE A 87 -5.05 -0.31 -12.46
N VAL A 88 -4.55 -1.35 -11.79
CA VAL A 88 -5.06 -1.80 -10.50
C VAL A 88 -3.94 -1.78 -9.47
N VAL A 89 -4.34 -1.59 -8.22
CA VAL A 89 -3.44 -1.69 -7.07
C VAL A 89 -3.86 -2.91 -6.26
N ILE A 90 -2.90 -3.79 -5.95
CA ILE A 90 -3.13 -5.02 -5.19
C ILE A 90 -2.09 -5.12 -4.07
N SER A 91 -2.54 -5.19 -2.83
CA SER A 91 -1.71 -5.52 -1.67
C SER A 91 -1.44 -7.02 -1.62
N LEU A 92 -0.16 -7.41 -1.52
CA LEU A 92 0.29 -8.78 -1.31
C LEU A 92 0.55 -9.08 0.18
N SER A 93 -0.30 -8.55 1.05
CA SER A 93 -0.32 -8.87 2.48
C SER A 93 -1.44 -9.84 2.80
N ASP A 94 -1.08 -11.04 3.23
CA ASP A 94 -1.99 -12.11 3.63
C ASP A 94 -2.33 -12.09 5.13
N LEU A 95 -2.08 -10.96 5.82
CA LEU A 95 -2.36 -10.81 7.25
C LEU A 95 -3.85 -10.87 7.56
N LEU A 96 -4.67 -10.20 6.74
CA LEU A 96 -6.12 -10.09 6.92
C LEU A 96 -6.91 -10.70 5.76
N ILE A 97 -6.29 -10.82 4.58
CA ILE A 97 -6.94 -11.33 3.37
C ILE A 97 -6.27 -12.65 3.01
N PRO A 98 -7.02 -13.76 2.85
CA PRO A 98 -6.44 -15.04 2.45
C PRO A 98 -5.65 -14.95 1.14
N ALA A 99 -4.52 -15.67 1.07
CA ALA A 99 -3.62 -15.64 -0.08
C ALA A 99 -4.31 -16.05 -1.40
N ASP A 100 -5.24 -17.00 -1.35
CA ASP A 100 -6.03 -17.46 -2.50
C ASP A 100 -6.95 -16.36 -3.05
N GLU A 101 -7.54 -15.53 -2.19
CA GLU A 101 -8.30 -14.36 -2.62
C GLU A 101 -7.42 -13.30 -3.29
N ILE A 102 -6.21 -13.09 -2.77
CA ILE A 102 -5.22 -12.17 -3.37
C ILE A 102 -4.83 -12.69 -4.76
N LEU A 103 -4.44 -13.96 -4.87
CA LEU A 103 -4.07 -14.59 -6.14
C LEU A 103 -5.23 -14.54 -7.15
N LYS A 104 -6.48 -14.73 -6.71
CA LYS A 104 -7.67 -14.56 -7.55
C LYS A 104 -7.76 -13.14 -8.13
N LYS A 105 -7.50 -12.09 -7.33
CA LYS A 105 -7.46 -10.70 -7.81
C LYS A 105 -6.35 -10.50 -8.84
N VAL A 106 -5.17 -11.06 -8.61
CA VAL A 106 -4.04 -11.00 -9.57
C VAL A 106 -4.40 -11.68 -10.89
N THR A 107 -5.04 -12.86 -10.85
CA THR A 107 -5.52 -13.54 -12.05
C THR A 107 -6.49 -12.66 -12.84
N LYS A 108 -7.49 -12.07 -12.17
CA LYS A 108 -8.48 -11.19 -12.85
C LYS A 108 -7.87 -9.93 -13.43
N ALA A 109 -6.92 -9.32 -12.72
CA ALA A 109 -6.17 -8.19 -13.25
C ALA A 109 -5.34 -8.57 -14.48
N SER A 110 -4.74 -9.77 -14.47
CA SER A 110 -3.96 -10.28 -15.59
C SER A 110 -4.83 -10.62 -16.81
N GLU A 111 -5.99 -11.26 -16.59
CA GLU A 111 -7.01 -11.51 -17.62
C GLU A 111 -7.53 -10.21 -18.27
N GLY A 112 -7.73 -9.16 -17.48
CA GLY A 112 -8.28 -7.88 -17.94
C GLY A 112 -7.27 -6.92 -18.57
N ASP A 113 -6.04 -7.37 -18.84
CA ASP A 113 -4.97 -6.55 -19.42
C ASP A 113 -4.58 -5.27 -18.63
N PHE A 114 -4.84 -5.24 -17.32
CA PHE A 114 -4.47 -4.09 -16.49
C PHE A 114 -2.96 -4.00 -16.27
N THR A 115 -2.46 -2.76 -16.08
CA THR A 115 -1.19 -2.55 -15.38
C THR A 115 -1.39 -2.85 -13.89
N ILE A 116 -0.49 -3.62 -13.29
CA ILE A 116 -0.65 -4.08 -11.89
C ILE A 116 0.42 -3.46 -11.02
N VAL A 117 0.00 -2.74 -9.98
CA VAL A 117 0.88 -2.22 -8.93
C VAL A 117 0.76 -3.11 -7.71
N PHE A 118 1.85 -3.75 -7.31
CA PHE A 118 1.88 -4.56 -6.10
C PHE A 118 2.37 -3.74 -4.90
N TYR A 119 1.59 -3.78 -3.81
CA TYR A 119 1.93 -3.20 -2.51
C TYR A 119 2.26 -4.29 -1.50
N ASN A 120 2.92 -3.91 -0.39
CA ASN A 120 3.11 -4.76 0.80
C ASN A 120 3.73 -6.13 0.46
N LEU A 121 4.87 -6.10 -0.25
CA LEU A 121 5.57 -7.25 -0.81
C LEU A 121 6.29 -8.16 0.22
N ILE A 122 5.79 -8.21 1.45
CA ILE A 122 6.45 -8.84 2.61
C ILE A 122 6.54 -10.37 2.43
N ASN A 123 5.51 -10.99 1.85
CA ASN A 123 5.48 -12.43 1.59
C ASN A 123 6.10 -12.74 0.21
N LYS A 124 7.40 -13.07 0.20
CA LYS A 124 8.13 -13.40 -1.04
C LYS A 124 7.52 -14.57 -1.81
N LYS A 125 6.94 -15.57 -1.14
CA LYS A 125 6.26 -16.69 -1.80
C LYS A 125 5.03 -16.20 -2.56
N LEU A 126 4.22 -15.35 -1.93
CA LEU A 126 3.03 -14.77 -2.57
C LEU A 126 3.38 -13.87 -3.75
N LEU A 127 4.46 -13.10 -3.66
CA LEU A 127 5.01 -12.33 -4.79
C LEU A 127 5.40 -13.26 -5.96
N LEU A 128 6.17 -14.31 -5.69
CA LEU A 128 6.58 -15.27 -6.73
C LEU A 128 5.37 -15.92 -7.41
N GLN A 129 4.36 -16.33 -6.64
CA GLN A 129 3.12 -16.89 -7.18
C GLN A 129 2.32 -15.87 -8.00
N SER A 130 2.25 -14.62 -7.53
CA SER A 130 1.57 -13.54 -8.25
C SER A 130 2.25 -13.25 -9.59
N MET A 131 3.58 -13.17 -9.61
CA MET A 131 4.35 -12.95 -10.84
C MET A 131 4.27 -14.14 -11.80
N GLU A 132 4.17 -15.37 -11.29
CA GLU A 132 3.93 -16.56 -12.12
C GLU A 132 2.55 -16.54 -12.79
N ILE A 133 1.52 -16.01 -12.10
CA ILE A 133 0.21 -15.77 -12.70
C ILE A 133 0.34 -14.74 -13.82
N VAL A 134 0.99 -13.59 -13.55
CA VAL A 134 1.19 -12.54 -14.57
C VAL A 134 1.93 -13.09 -15.79
N SER A 135 2.96 -13.93 -15.61
CA SER A 135 3.74 -14.49 -16.72
C SER A 135 2.98 -15.48 -17.61
N LYS A 136 1.82 -15.99 -17.16
CA LYS A 136 0.93 -16.80 -18.01
C LYS A 136 0.10 -15.95 -18.97
N HIS A 137 -0.01 -14.64 -18.73
CA HIS A 137 -0.90 -13.71 -19.45
C HIS A 137 -0.13 -12.63 -20.22
N ARG A 138 1.17 -12.48 -19.98
CA ARG A 138 2.01 -11.40 -20.51
C ARG A 138 3.25 -11.96 -21.19
N LYS A 139 3.80 -11.20 -22.15
CA LYS A 139 5.02 -11.59 -22.85
C LYS A 139 6.25 -11.48 -21.94
N PRO A 140 7.31 -12.29 -22.15
CA PRO A 140 8.53 -12.23 -21.34
C PRO A 140 9.21 -10.85 -21.31
N ASP A 141 9.11 -10.07 -22.40
CA ASP A 141 9.66 -8.73 -22.55
C ASP A 141 8.77 -7.61 -21.96
N THR A 142 7.64 -7.96 -21.34
CA THR A 142 6.76 -6.99 -20.68
C THR A 142 7.55 -6.19 -19.62
N PRO A 143 7.55 -4.84 -19.66
CA PRO A 143 8.29 -4.03 -18.71
C PRO A 143 7.83 -4.25 -17.26
N VAL A 144 8.79 -4.29 -16.34
CA VAL A 144 8.58 -4.33 -14.89
C VAL A 144 9.40 -3.21 -14.26
N GLY A 145 8.74 -2.36 -13.49
CA GLY A 145 9.38 -1.32 -12.69
C GLY A 145 9.44 -1.73 -11.21
N ILE A 146 10.62 -1.65 -10.61
CA ILE A 146 10.83 -1.87 -9.17
C ILE A 146 11.35 -0.56 -8.59
N VAL A 147 10.62 -0.02 -7.62
CA VAL A 147 11.02 1.21 -6.92
C VAL A 147 11.03 0.94 -5.43
N LYS A 148 12.22 1.03 -4.83
CA LYS A 148 12.44 0.93 -3.40
C LYS A 148 12.61 2.32 -2.82
N SER A 149 11.97 2.58 -1.68
CA SER A 149 12.17 3.81 -0.89
C SER A 149 12.03 5.11 -1.71
N ALA A 150 11.04 5.20 -2.59
CA ALA A 150 10.81 6.38 -3.44
C ALA A 150 10.80 7.68 -2.62
N TYR A 151 11.53 8.69 -3.08
CA TYR A 151 11.73 9.99 -2.45
C TYR A 151 12.33 9.94 -1.04
N ARG A 152 13.16 8.93 -0.75
CA ARG A 152 13.95 8.80 0.49
C ARG A 152 15.41 8.52 0.14
N ASP A 153 16.29 8.61 1.13
CA ASP A 153 17.75 8.49 0.95
C ASP A 153 18.18 7.14 0.33
N GLU A 154 17.47 6.06 0.62
CA GLU A 154 17.73 4.72 0.08
C GLU A 154 16.97 4.41 -1.23
N GLU A 155 16.60 5.44 -1.99
CA GLU A 155 15.86 5.28 -3.25
C GLU A 155 16.64 4.41 -4.26
N LYS A 156 15.97 3.38 -4.79
CA LYS A 156 16.46 2.62 -5.93
C LYS A 156 15.35 2.47 -6.96
N VAL A 157 15.72 2.67 -8.23
CA VAL A 157 14.81 2.59 -9.38
C VAL A 157 15.41 1.60 -10.38
N ILE A 158 14.66 0.55 -10.68
CA ILE A 158 15.07 -0.52 -11.59
C ILE A 158 13.98 -0.71 -12.63
N ILE A 159 14.36 -0.63 -13.91
CA ILE A 159 13.52 -1.02 -15.03
C ILE A 159 14.09 -2.31 -15.60
N THR A 160 13.26 -3.34 -15.64
CA THR A 160 13.60 -4.69 -16.09
C THR A 160 12.42 -5.27 -16.87
N THR A 161 12.43 -6.56 -17.13
CA THR A 161 11.36 -7.28 -17.84
C THR A 161 10.77 -8.38 -16.98
N LEU A 162 9.62 -8.90 -17.39
CA LEU A 162 8.97 -10.03 -16.75
C LEU A 162 9.82 -11.31 -16.75
N SER A 163 10.76 -11.46 -17.69
CA SER A 163 11.71 -12.58 -17.69
C SER A 163 12.86 -12.41 -16.69
N SER A 164 13.26 -11.17 -16.38
CA SER A 164 14.50 -10.87 -15.65
C SER A 164 14.29 -10.23 -14.27
N TRP A 165 13.06 -9.86 -13.89
CA TRP A 165 12.81 -9.19 -12.61
C TRP A 165 13.32 -9.95 -11.37
N LYS A 166 13.39 -11.29 -11.43
CA LYS A 166 13.88 -12.14 -10.34
C LYS A 166 15.34 -11.89 -9.99
N GLU A 167 16.14 -11.36 -10.92
CA GLU A 167 17.52 -10.94 -10.69
C GLU A 167 17.61 -9.79 -9.66
N HIS A 168 16.49 -9.10 -9.40
CA HIS A 168 16.39 -7.96 -8.49
C HIS A 168 15.56 -8.26 -7.23
N LEU A 169 15.34 -9.54 -6.89
CA LEU A 169 14.51 -9.95 -5.73
C LEU A 169 15.04 -9.48 -4.37
N GLU A 170 16.31 -9.07 -4.28
CA GLU A 170 16.89 -8.49 -3.07
C GLU A 170 16.50 -7.00 -2.87
N GLU A 171 16.06 -6.35 -3.95
CA GLU A 171 15.63 -4.95 -3.94
C GLU A 171 14.12 -4.79 -3.70
N ILE A 172 13.41 -5.92 -3.60
CA ILE A 172 11.99 -6.04 -3.27
C ILE A 172 11.81 -6.55 -1.84
#